data_AF-A0A384A0X5-F1
#
_entry.id   AF-A0A384A0X5-F1
#
_cell.length_a   1.000
_cell.length_b   1.000
_cell.length_c   1.000
_cell.angle_alpha   90.00
_cell.angle_beta   90.00
_cell.angle_gamma   90.00
#
_symmetry.space_group_name_H-M   'P 1'
#
loop_
_entity.id
_entity.type
_entity.pdbx_description
1 polymer ?
#
loop_
_entity_poly.entity_id
_entity_poly.type
_entity_poly.pdbx_seq_one_letter_code
_entity_poly.pdbx_strand_id
1 'polypeptide(L)'
;MGQEAIGNRRQQWEVSGLSSRGLGLVGKGAGINRGRVTARRGRQKGLSAGVPPFGVPAPPGAAHPPDREAAAAARAPGAQPEVDGGVVLRRIQEAREDLLISDFWSSALETVNRCLRKHLEQLKAPVGPLSEAIGSLHLDSSPGESDVAPGSVPEETPVTGSCCLKCVCYGVGNFATCVIARNQLAFLLLFLEKCQIPRSHCWVYDPLFSQLEIAVLSTLGVVVLSENEEGKRSVYGEPTVFYMLHCGTALYNNLLWRNWSIDALSKMVIVGNSFRGLEEKLLTRILQKHYPYVAKIAKGVEELAFPQTSQYTDVFNDTSVHWFPVQKLTQLSTDTWAFREEPDYQDCEDLEIIRNKTEDPSAPDLNPL
;
A
#
# COMPACT_ATOMS: atom_id res chain seq x y z
N MET A 1 -6.29 -21.50 -65.39
CA MET A 1 -5.14 -22.32 -65.81
C MET A 1 -3.97 -21.93 -64.91
N GLY A 2 -3.16 -22.88 -64.41
CA GLY A 2 -2.11 -22.64 -63.39
C GLY A 2 -2.68 -22.41 -61.99
N GLN A 3 -2.24 -23.00 -60.88
CA GLN A 3 -0.87 -23.31 -60.34
C GLN A 3 -0.13 -22.04 -59.89
N GLU A 4 0.17 -21.84 -58.58
CA GLU A 4 1.12 -22.56 -57.68
C GLU A 4 2.60 -22.28 -58.02
N ALA A 5 3.54 -22.04 -57.09
CA ALA A 5 3.50 -21.76 -55.63
C ALA A 5 4.70 -20.80 -55.29
N ILE A 6 5.13 -20.44 -54.08
CA ILE A 6 5.73 -21.24 -52.99
C ILE A 6 5.93 -20.35 -51.72
N GLY A 7 5.53 -20.83 -50.53
CA GLY A 7 6.27 -20.75 -49.24
C GLY A 7 6.58 -19.38 -48.55
N ASN A 8 7.08 -19.32 -47.30
CA ASN A 8 7.25 -20.27 -46.18
C ASN A 8 7.86 -19.48 -44.98
N ARG A 9 7.42 -19.47 -43.70
CA ARG A 9 6.30 -20.06 -42.92
C ARG A 9 6.18 -19.29 -41.57
N ARG A 10 5.07 -19.42 -40.81
CA ARG A 10 4.97 -18.97 -39.39
C ARG A 10 5.55 -20.01 -38.42
N GLN A 11 5.79 -19.61 -37.16
CA GLN A 11 5.47 -20.46 -36.00
C GLN A 11 4.70 -19.67 -34.91
N GLN A 12 3.89 -20.41 -34.17
CA GLN A 12 2.93 -20.02 -33.15
C GLN A 12 2.73 -21.29 -32.30
N TRP A 13 2.61 -21.18 -30.97
CA TRP A 13 2.42 -22.34 -30.09
C TRP A 13 1.24 -22.11 -29.14
N GLU A 14 0.42 -23.16 -28.98
CA GLU A 14 -0.89 -23.12 -28.31
C GLU A 14 -0.95 -24.00 -27.04
N VAL A 15 -2.12 -24.03 -26.42
CA VAL A 15 -2.37 -24.53 -25.05
C VAL A 15 -2.89 -25.97 -25.04
N SER A 16 -2.35 -26.82 -24.14
CA SER A 16 -3.02 -27.95 -23.44
C SER A 16 -1.97 -28.76 -22.64
N GLY A 17 -2.26 -29.49 -21.56
CA GLY A 17 -3.50 -29.60 -20.76
C GLY A 17 -4.15 -31.00 -20.78
N LEU A 18 -3.86 -31.88 -19.79
CA LEU A 18 -4.68 -33.05 -19.39
C LEU A 18 -4.15 -33.73 -18.08
N SER A 19 -4.75 -34.86 -17.63
CA SER A 19 -4.86 -35.18 -16.19
C SER A 19 -4.82 -36.67 -15.76
N SER A 20 -4.39 -36.90 -14.51
CA SER A 20 -4.83 -37.93 -13.52
C SER A 20 -4.17 -39.34 -13.41
N ARG A 21 -4.12 -39.83 -12.15
CA ARG A 21 -3.81 -41.20 -11.62
C ARG A 21 -2.33 -41.65 -11.69
N GLY A 22 -1.77 -42.41 -10.73
CA GLY A 22 -2.24 -42.83 -9.39
C GLY A 22 -1.46 -44.05 -8.83
N LEU A 23 -1.30 -44.17 -7.49
CA LEU A 23 -0.57 -45.24 -6.72
C LEU A 23 0.97 -45.26 -6.91
N GLY A 24 1.82 -45.75 -6.00
CA GLY A 24 1.66 -46.20 -4.60
C GLY A 24 2.93 -46.88 -4.02
N LEU A 25 2.99 -47.06 -2.69
CA LEU A 25 3.89 -47.95 -1.90
C LEU A 25 5.42 -47.68 -1.75
N VAL A 26 5.82 -47.39 -0.49
CA VAL A 26 6.88 -48.05 0.34
C VAL A 26 8.27 -48.42 -0.26
N GLY A 27 9.36 -47.93 0.36
CA GLY A 27 10.73 -48.47 0.21
C GLY A 27 11.75 -47.97 1.26
N LYS A 28 12.55 -48.87 1.86
CA LYS A 28 13.55 -48.59 2.93
C LYS A 28 15.01 -48.50 2.39
N GLY A 29 15.90 -47.83 3.13
CA GLY A 29 17.38 -47.91 3.02
C GLY A 29 18.01 -46.50 2.98
N ALA A 30 18.95 -46.06 3.83
CA ALA A 30 20.17 -46.66 4.39
C ALA A 30 21.20 -47.02 3.30
N GLY A 31 22.43 -46.47 3.28
CA GLY A 31 23.06 -45.43 4.12
C GLY A 31 24.59 -45.41 3.92
N ILE A 32 25.34 -44.61 4.69
CA ILE A 32 26.84 -44.61 4.76
C ILE A 32 27.48 -43.99 3.46
N ASN A 33 28.61 -43.26 3.43
CA ASN A 33 29.78 -43.15 4.34
C ASN A 33 30.33 -41.71 4.53
N ARG A 34 31.37 -41.61 5.37
CA ARG A 34 32.14 -40.41 5.74
C ARG A 34 33.12 -39.96 4.65
N GLY A 35 33.40 -38.66 4.58
CA GLY A 35 34.54 -38.08 3.85
C GLY A 35 35.02 -36.79 4.53
N ARG A 36 36.23 -36.80 5.13
CA ARG A 36 36.79 -35.70 5.93
C ARG A 36 38.13 -35.26 5.34
N VAL A 37 38.24 -34.01 4.90
CA VAL A 37 39.51 -33.41 4.43
C VAL A 37 39.73 -32.07 5.12
N THR A 38 40.99 -31.76 5.43
CA THR A 38 41.42 -30.63 6.28
C THR A 38 42.12 -29.53 5.49
N ALA A 39 42.06 -28.29 5.99
CA ALA A 39 42.73 -27.14 5.40
C ALA A 39 44.24 -27.10 5.70
N ARG A 40 45.02 -26.39 4.86
CA ARG A 40 46.32 -25.80 5.23
C ARG A 40 46.63 -24.53 4.41
N ARG A 41 47.46 -23.65 4.98
CA ARG A 41 47.91 -22.35 4.44
C ARG A 41 49.32 -22.43 3.84
N GLY A 42 49.74 -21.46 3.01
CA GLY A 42 51.16 -21.03 3.04
C GLY A 42 51.76 -20.17 1.92
N ARG A 43 51.93 -18.85 2.19
CA ARG A 43 53.07 -17.96 1.79
C ARG A 43 53.35 -17.66 0.28
N GLN A 44 54.19 -16.68 -0.11
CA GLN A 44 54.47 -15.27 0.34
C GLN A 44 55.52 -14.58 -0.58
N LYS A 45 55.50 -13.23 -0.67
CA LYS A 45 56.58 -12.26 -1.07
C LYS A 45 56.79 -11.92 -2.57
N GLY A 46 57.13 -10.62 -2.81
CA GLY A 46 57.81 -10.10 -4.01
C GLY A 46 57.64 -8.58 -4.23
N LEU A 47 58.73 -7.79 -4.28
CA LEU A 47 58.76 -6.36 -4.69
C LEU A 47 60.09 -6.03 -5.40
N SER A 48 60.05 -5.24 -6.48
CA SER A 48 61.05 -4.22 -6.89
C SER A 48 60.62 -3.55 -8.24
N ALA A 49 61.39 -2.58 -8.77
CA ALA A 49 60.98 -1.68 -9.86
C ALA A 49 62.07 -1.42 -10.94
N GLY A 50 61.67 -0.84 -12.08
CA GLY A 50 62.51 -0.42 -13.22
C GLY A 50 61.72 0.42 -14.25
N VAL A 51 62.37 1.20 -15.14
CA VAL A 51 61.73 2.22 -16.02
C VAL A 51 62.37 2.27 -17.47
N PRO A 52 61.90 3.08 -18.46
CA PRO A 52 61.92 2.73 -19.90
C PRO A 52 62.89 3.60 -20.76
N PRO A 53 62.87 3.47 -22.12
CA PRO A 53 62.39 4.60 -22.96
C PRO A 53 61.70 4.19 -24.30
N PHE A 54 61.47 5.19 -25.18
CA PHE A 54 60.98 5.16 -26.60
C PHE A 54 59.45 4.96 -26.86
N GLY A 55 58.73 5.82 -27.59
CA GLY A 55 58.98 7.25 -27.93
C GLY A 55 58.21 7.84 -29.14
N VAL A 56 57.54 9.01 -28.93
CA VAL A 56 57.24 10.10 -29.94
C VAL A 56 56.15 9.80 -31.00
N PRO A 57 55.37 10.78 -31.58
CA PRO A 57 55.20 12.24 -31.35
C PRO A 57 53.76 12.71 -30.95
N ALA A 58 53.55 14.03 -30.87
CA ALA A 58 52.25 14.71 -30.76
C ALA A 58 52.16 15.97 -31.67
N PRO A 59 50.95 16.49 -31.98
CA PRO A 59 50.76 17.94 -32.21
C PRO A 59 49.45 18.45 -31.50
N PRO A 60 48.86 19.65 -31.75
CA PRO A 60 49.05 20.76 -30.79
C PRO A 60 47.81 21.61 -30.40
N GLY A 61 47.95 22.39 -29.32
CA GLY A 61 47.57 23.83 -29.36
C GLY A 61 46.16 24.30 -28.97
N ALA A 62 45.96 24.53 -27.66
CA ALA A 62 45.29 25.69 -27.03
C ALA A 62 43.90 26.21 -27.51
N ALA A 63 42.94 26.26 -26.56
CA ALA A 63 42.24 27.50 -26.16
C ALA A 63 41.48 27.30 -24.82
N HIS A 64 41.62 28.24 -23.87
CA HIS A 64 40.73 28.35 -22.70
C HIS A 64 39.76 29.54 -22.91
N PRO A 65 38.45 29.41 -22.62
CA PRO A 65 37.58 30.56 -22.39
C PRO A 65 37.87 31.17 -20.99
N PRO A 66 37.68 32.49 -20.81
CA PRO A 66 38.05 33.18 -19.57
C PRO A 66 36.94 33.20 -18.51
N ASP A 67 37.35 33.21 -17.24
CA ASP A 67 36.47 33.54 -16.12
C ASP A 67 35.99 35.00 -16.18
N ARG A 68 34.71 35.22 -15.88
CA ARG A 68 34.14 36.55 -15.57
C ARG A 68 33.02 36.45 -14.53
N GLU A 69 33.37 36.68 -13.28
CA GLU A 69 32.41 37.11 -12.25
C GLU A 69 31.95 38.57 -12.48
N ALA A 70 31.04 39.02 -11.59
CA ALA A 70 30.66 40.42 -11.39
C ALA A 70 29.85 41.13 -12.51
N ALA A 71 28.57 40.76 -12.62
CA ALA A 71 27.52 41.65 -13.12
C ALA A 71 26.22 41.48 -12.29
N ALA A 72 26.31 41.68 -10.97
CA ALA A 72 25.20 41.51 -10.04
C ALA A 72 24.15 42.64 -10.14
N ALA A 73 23.29 42.57 -11.17
CA ALA A 73 22.07 43.37 -11.24
C ALA A 73 20.96 42.67 -10.44
N ALA A 74 20.44 43.32 -9.40
CA ALA A 74 19.43 42.75 -8.51
C ALA A 74 18.09 42.52 -9.23
N ARG A 75 17.87 41.29 -9.69
CA ARG A 75 16.51 40.76 -9.84
C ARG A 75 16.09 40.19 -8.50
N ALA A 76 14.90 40.58 -8.03
CA ALA A 76 14.23 39.91 -6.92
C ALA A 76 14.08 38.40 -7.24
N PRO A 77 13.93 37.52 -6.22
CA PRO A 77 13.63 36.12 -6.46
C PRO A 77 12.41 36.04 -7.39
N GLY A 78 12.61 35.50 -8.59
CA GLY A 78 11.53 35.40 -9.56
C GLY A 78 10.48 34.49 -8.96
N ALA A 79 9.30 35.05 -8.63
CA ALA A 79 8.16 34.25 -8.23
C ALA A 79 7.96 33.18 -9.31
N GLN A 80 8.02 31.91 -8.92
CA GLN A 80 7.45 30.87 -9.77
C GLN A 80 5.99 31.26 -10.02
N PRO A 81 5.47 31.13 -11.25
CA PRO A 81 4.11 31.54 -11.54
C PRO A 81 3.19 30.78 -10.59
N GLU A 82 2.55 31.50 -9.66
CA GLU A 82 1.69 30.91 -8.65
C GLU A 82 0.61 30.11 -9.39
N VAL A 83 0.62 28.79 -9.17
CA VAL A 83 -0.28 27.89 -9.89
C VAL A 83 -1.67 28.10 -9.31
N ASP A 84 -2.44 28.99 -9.93
CA ASP A 84 -3.79 29.33 -9.50
C ASP A 84 -4.61 28.08 -9.16
N GLY A 85 -5.30 28.12 -8.01
CA GLY A 85 -6.19 27.04 -7.57
C GLY A 85 -7.27 26.72 -8.61
N GLY A 86 -7.73 27.72 -9.38
CA GLY A 86 -8.62 27.52 -10.53
C GLY A 86 -8.01 26.68 -11.65
N VAL A 87 -6.70 26.81 -11.91
CA VAL A 87 -5.95 25.96 -12.85
C VAL A 87 -5.74 24.55 -12.30
N VAL A 88 -5.44 24.40 -11.01
CA VAL A 88 -5.31 23.07 -10.37
C VAL A 88 -6.65 22.32 -10.40
N LEU A 89 -7.74 22.98 -9.97
CA LEU A 89 -9.09 22.42 -9.99
C LEU A 89 -9.53 21.99 -11.39
N ARG A 90 -9.25 22.81 -12.41
CA ARG A 90 -9.54 22.45 -13.81
C ARG A 90 -8.79 21.18 -14.23
N ARG A 91 -7.49 21.09 -13.95
CA ARG A 91 -6.67 19.90 -14.28
C ARG A 91 -7.08 18.64 -13.53
N ILE A 92 -7.65 18.76 -12.33
CA ILE A 92 -8.25 17.63 -11.59
C ILE A 92 -9.55 17.20 -12.28
N GLN A 93 -10.37 18.14 -12.73
CA GLN A 93 -11.62 17.83 -13.45
C GLN A 93 -11.35 17.24 -14.84
N GLU A 94 -10.34 17.73 -15.57
CA GLU A 94 -9.85 17.15 -16.84
C GLU A 94 -9.43 15.68 -16.62
N ALA A 95 -8.55 15.39 -15.66
CA ALA A 95 -8.13 14.02 -15.33
C ALA A 95 -9.29 13.13 -14.83
N ARG A 96 -10.30 13.71 -14.17
CA ARG A 96 -11.53 13.02 -13.74
C ARG A 96 -12.43 12.65 -14.92
N GLU A 97 -12.49 13.49 -15.96
CA GLU A 97 -13.22 13.20 -17.19
C GLU A 97 -12.50 12.13 -18.03
N ASP A 98 -11.17 12.24 -18.20
CA ASP A 98 -10.33 11.24 -18.88
C ASP A 98 -10.39 9.85 -18.21
N LEU A 99 -10.43 9.81 -16.88
CA LEU A 99 -10.65 8.56 -16.13
C LEU A 99 -12.05 8.01 -16.38
N LEU A 100 -13.10 8.83 -16.25
CA LEU A 100 -14.51 8.40 -16.36
C LEU A 100 -14.83 7.68 -17.67
N ILE A 101 -14.21 8.08 -18.78
CA ILE A 101 -14.44 7.50 -20.11
C ILE A 101 -13.54 6.29 -20.43
N SER A 102 -12.64 5.90 -19.53
CA SER A 102 -11.66 4.84 -19.78
C SER A 102 -12.14 3.42 -19.41
N ASP A 103 -11.73 2.43 -20.22
CA ASP A 103 -11.91 1.01 -19.92
C ASP A 103 -11.22 0.60 -18.60
N PHE A 104 -10.10 1.27 -18.28
CA PHE A 104 -9.36 1.11 -17.03
C PHE A 104 -10.25 1.42 -15.83
N TRP A 105 -10.90 2.59 -15.81
CA TRP A 105 -11.77 3.00 -14.71
C TRP A 105 -12.93 2.03 -14.52
N SER A 106 -13.58 1.62 -15.61
CA SER A 106 -14.69 0.65 -15.57
C SER A 106 -14.23 -0.69 -14.97
N SER A 107 -13.06 -1.17 -15.38
CA SER A 107 -12.49 -2.44 -14.91
C SER A 107 -11.96 -2.37 -13.46
N ALA A 108 -11.38 -1.23 -13.06
CA ALA A 108 -10.92 -0.99 -11.69
C ALA A 108 -12.11 -0.86 -10.73
N LEU A 109 -13.19 -0.20 -11.17
CA LEU A 109 -14.45 -0.09 -10.44
C LEU A 109 -15.15 -1.46 -10.30
N GLU A 110 -15.08 -2.37 -11.29
CA GLU A 110 -15.55 -3.74 -11.11
C GLU A 110 -14.75 -4.48 -10.03
N THR A 111 -13.41 -4.38 -10.07
CA THR A 111 -12.50 -4.96 -9.06
C THR A 111 -12.83 -4.44 -7.65
N VAL A 112 -12.98 -3.13 -7.49
CA VAL A 112 -13.44 -2.49 -6.24
C VAL A 112 -14.81 -3.02 -5.81
N ASN A 113 -15.81 -3.01 -6.69
CA ASN A 113 -17.17 -3.47 -6.39
C ASN A 113 -17.25 -4.97 -6.07
N ARG A 114 -16.31 -5.79 -6.54
CA ARG A 114 -16.22 -7.21 -6.17
C ARG A 114 -15.72 -7.39 -4.73
N CYS A 115 -14.75 -6.60 -4.29
CA CYS A 115 -14.27 -6.61 -2.90
C CYS A 115 -15.27 -5.95 -1.94
N LEU A 116 -15.81 -4.77 -2.28
CA LEU A 116 -16.76 -4.05 -1.43
C LEU A 116 -18.07 -4.83 -1.21
N ARG A 117 -18.57 -5.59 -2.19
CA ARG A 117 -19.73 -6.48 -1.97
C ARG A 117 -19.46 -7.53 -0.90
N LYS A 118 -18.39 -8.33 -1.05
CA LYS A 118 -17.99 -9.34 -0.04
C LYS A 118 -17.79 -8.71 1.35
N HIS A 119 -17.17 -7.53 1.41
CA HIS A 119 -16.93 -6.80 2.64
C HIS A 119 -18.24 -6.33 3.31
N LEU A 120 -19.19 -5.78 2.54
CA LEU A 120 -20.50 -5.36 3.04
C LEU A 120 -21.40 -6.55 3.40
N GLU A 121 -21.26 -7.69 2.72
CA GLU A 121 -21.89 -8.96 3.09
C GLU A 121 -21.35 -9.46 4.44
N GLN A 122 -20.03 -9.41 4.64
CA GLN A 122 -19.37 -9.72 5.92
C GLN A 122 -19.82 -8.80 7.07
N LEU A 123 -19.94 -7.50 6.82
CA LEU A 123 -20.40 -6.53 7.84
C LEU A 123 -21.89 -6.65 8.18
N LYS A 124 -22.69 -7.24 7.30
CA LYS A 124 -24.13 -7.51 7.50
C LYS A 124 -24.42 -8.92 8.00
N ALA A 125 -23.42 -9.80 8.03
CA ALA A 125 -23.58 -11.12 8.62
C ALA A 125 -23.97 -10.94 10.11
N PRO A 126 -25.01 -11.64 10.60
CA PRO A 126 -25.35 -11.58 12.02
C PRO A 126 -24.14 -11.91 12.87
N VAL A 127 -23.91 -11.13 13.95
CA VAL A 127 -22.89 -11.44 14.94
C VAL A 127 -23.32 -12.71 15.67
N GLY A 128 -22.89 -13.86 15.13
CA GLY A 128 -23.09 -15.16 15.76
C GLY A 128 -22.45 -15.20 17.15
N PRO A 129 -22.92 -16.08 18.07
CA PRO A 129 -22.88 -15.79 19.50
C PRO A 129 -21.50 -15.82 20.21
N LEU A 130 -20.60 -14.89 19.88
CA LEU A 130 -19.41 -14.60 20.70
C LEU A 130 -19.77 -14.14 22.12
N SER A 131 -21.01 -13.68 22.34
CA SER A 131 -21.56 -13.43 23.67
C SER A 131 -21.75 -14.72 24.50
N GLU A 132 -22.19 -15.83 23.89
CA GLU A 132 -22.37 -17.11 24.59
C GLU A 132 -21.02 -17.78 24.91
N ALA A 133 -20.02 -17.59 24.05
CA ALA A 133 -18.66 -18.10 24.23
C ALA A 133 -17.87 -17.43 25.38
N ILE A 134 -18.38 -16.34 25.96
CA ILE A 134 -17.77 -15.64 27.11
C ILE A 134 -18.71 -15.64 28.33
N GLY A 135 -20.04 -15.70 28.14
CA GLY A 135 -21.01 -15.77 29.24
C GLY A 135 -21.10 -17.12 29.97
N SER A 136 -20.52 -18.20 29.43
CA SER A 136 -20.69 -19.57 29.90
C SER A 136 -19.80 -19.98 31.11
N LEU A 137 -19.61 -19.05 32.06
CA LEU A 137 -18.99 -19.32 33.38
C LEU A 137 -19.76 -18.65 34.55
N HIS A 138 -21.09 -18.84 34.59
CA HIS A 138 -21.84 -18.71 35.85
C HIS A 138 -22.89 -19.82 35.97
N LEU A 139 -22.76 -20.61 37.04
CA LEU A 139 -23.77 -21.56 37.51
C LEU A 139 -24.71 -20.83 38.47
N ASP A 140 -26.02 -20.81 38.17
CA ASP A 140 -27.11 -21.39 38.98
C ASP A 140 -28.49 -20.75 38.69
N SER A 141 -29.52 -21.62 38.68
CA SER A 141 -30.98 -21.45 38.93
C SER A 141 -31.66 -20.05 38.88
N SER A 142 -32.92 -19.88 38.43
CA SER A 142 -34.05 -20.79 38.13
C SER A 142 -35.12 -20.05 37.28
N PRO A 143 -36.14 -20.72 36.69
CA PRO A 143 -37.07 -20.08 35.75
C PRO A 143 -38.32 -19.43 36.38
N GLY A 144 -38.99 -18.57 35.61
CA GLY A 144 -40.34 -18.06 35.87
C GLY A 144 -41.06 -17.67 34.58
N GLU A 145 -42.32 -18.09 34.43
CA GLU A 145 -43.16 -17.90 33.24
C GLU A 145 -44.02 -16.62 33.34
N SER A 146 -44.42 -16.03 32.20
CA SER A 146 -45.81 -15.58 31.92
C SER A 146 -45.93 -14.99 30.50
N ASP A 147 -47.13 -15.06 29.92
CA ASP A 147 -47.47 -14.69 28.54
C ASP A 147 -47.88 -13.21 28.32
N VAL A 148 -48.16 -12.91 27.05
CA VAL A 148 -49.21 -12.02 26.49
C VAL A 148 -48.71 -10.86 25.61
N ALA A 149 -49.25 -10.84 24.38
CA ALA A 149 -49.21 -9.78 23.37
C ALA A 149 -50.68 -9.56 22.87
N PRO A 150 -51.00 -8.62 21.95
CA PRO A 150 -50.15 -7.66 21.24
C PRO A 150 -50.64 -6.19 21.30
N GLY A 151 -49.86 -5.28 20.73
CA GLY A 151 -50.27 -3.88 20.52
C GLY A 151 -49.46 -3.22 19.39
N SER A 152 -49.92 -3.33 18.15
CA SER A 152 -49.22 -2.84 16.97
C SER A 152 -49.49 -1.35 16.71
N VAL A 153 -48.48 -0.51 16.93
CA VAL A 153 -48.35 0.85 16.38
C VAL A 153 -47.51 0.76 15.10
N PRO A 154 -47.75 1.56 14.04
CA PRO A 154 -46.96 1.46 12.80
C PRO A 154 -45.47 1.70 13.04
N GLU A 155 -44.63 0.79 12.54
CA GLU A 155 -43.19 1.03 12.46
C GLU A 155 -42.93 2.17 11.47
N GLU A 156 -42.38 3.28 11.95
CA GLU A 156 -41.61 4.18 11.08
C GLU A 156 -40.38 3.42 10.63
N THR A 157 -40.40 2.90 9.39
CA THR A 157 -39.29 2.13 8.84
C THR A 157 -38.02 3.00 8.82
N PRO A 158 -36.96 2.63 9.57
CA PRO A 158 -35.73 3.41 9.57
C PRO A 158 -35.14 3.38 8.16
N VAL A 159 -34.97 4.58 7.57
CA VAL A 159 -34.53 4.75 6.17
C VAL A 159 -33.31 3.89 5.90
N THR A 160 -33.46 2.94 4.98
CA THR A 160 -32.54 1.80 4.75
C THR A 160 -31.08 2.26 4.81
N GLY A 161 -30.38 1.82 5.86
CA GLY A 161 -29.20 2.51 6.38
C GLY A 161 -28.18 2.90 5.32
N SER A 162 -27.92 4.21 5.22
CA SER A 162 -26.82 4.75 4.41
C SER A 162 -25.50 4.11 4.84
N CYS A 163 -24.67 3.74 3.86
CA CYS A 163 -23.45 3.01 4.12
C CYS A 163 -22.41 3.96 4.73
N CYS A 164 -22.18 3.87 6.05
CA CYS A 164 -21.24 4.72 6.78
C CYS A 164 -19.76 4.33 6.53
N LEU A 165 -19.39 4.08 5.28
CA LEU A 165 -18.00 3.89 4.87
C LEU A 165 -17.26 5.21 5.05
N LYS A 166 -16.17 5.16 5.81
CA LYS A 166 -15.20 6.24 5.95
C LYS A 166 -14.06 6.02 4.96
N CYS A 167 -13.39 7.09 4.55
CA CYS A 167 -12.19 6.99 3.72
C CYS A 167 -11.04 7.75 4.37
N VAL A 168 -9.86 7.14 4.41
CA VAL A 168 -8.62 7.79 4.83
C VAL A 168 -7.59 7.59 3.74
N CYS A 169 -6.95 8.66 3.31
CA CYS A 169 -6.00 8.66 2.22
C CYS A 169 -4.65 9.19 2.68
N TYR A 170 -3.58 8.44 2.35
CA TYR A 170 -2.20 8.82 2.59
C TYR A 170 -1.44 8.86 1.26
N GLY A 171 -0.48 9.77 1.11
CA GLY A 171 0.54 9.70 0.05
C GLY A 171 0.05 10.08 -1.34
N VAL A 172 -0.84 11.06 -1.48
CA VAL A 172 -1.33 11.55 -2.79
C VAL A 172 -0.22 12.18 -3.63
N GLY A 173 0.80 12.75 -3.00
CA GLY A 173 1.84 13.56 -3.64
C GLY A 173 1.34 14.93 -4.12
N ASN A 174 2.25 15.69 -4.73
CA ASN A 174 2.00 17.05 -5.22
C ASN A 174 1.17 17.05 -6.51
N PHE A 175 -0.15 16.96 -6.40
CA PHE A 175 -1.08 16.92 -7.54
C PHE A 175 -1.18 18.26 -8.31
N ALA A 176 -0.73 19.38 -7.72
CA ALA A 176 -0.63 20.65 -8.43
C ALA A 176 0.33 20.54 -9.63
N THR A 177 1.52 19.95 -9.43
CA THR A 177 2.54 19.81 -10.48
C THR A 177 2.57 18.41 -11.10
N CYS A 178 2.54 17.34 -10.31
CA CYS A 178 2.69 15.97 -10.77
C CYS A 178 1.39 15.41 -11.38
N VAL A 179 1.50 14.84 -12.59
CA VAL A 179 0.36 14.24 -13.31
C VAL A 179 -0.09 12.91 -12.69
N ILE A 180 0.82 12.14 -12.09
CA ILE A 180 0.52 10.87 -11.41
C ILE A 180 -0.36 11.13 -10.19
N ALA A 181 0.13 11.96 -9.26
CA ALA A 181 -0.60 12.43 -8.07
C ALA A 181 -2.00 12.97 -8.40
N ARG A 182 -2.12 13.73 -9.51
CA ARG A 182 -3.39 14.28 -9.98
C ARG A 182 -4.39 13.22 -10.45
N ASN A 183 -3.92 12.18 -11.14
CA ASN A 183 -4.78 11.07 -11.55
C ASN A 183 -5.18 10.19 -10.34
N GLN A 184 -4.31 10.03 -9.35
CA GLN A 184 -4.65 9.36 -8.09
C GLN A 184 -5.73 10.15 -7.32
N LEU A 185 -5.59 11.47 -7.19
CA LEU A 185 -6.63 12.32 -6.58
C LEU A 185 -7.95 12.29 -7.39
N ALA A 186 -7.89 12.34 -8.72
CA ALA A 186 -9.07 12.25 -9.58
C ALA A 186 -9.79 10.89 -9.43
N PHE A 187 -9.04 9.78 -9.35
CA PHE A 187 -9.58 8.46 -9.06
C PHE A 187 -10.20 8.39 -7.67
N LEU A 188 -9.55 8.96 -6.63
CA LEU A 188 -10.11 9.02 -5.27
C LEU A 188 -11.46 9.75 -5.25
N LEU A 189 -11.56 10.92 -5.90
CA LEU A 189 -12.82 11.67 -5.98
C LEU A 189 -13.94 10.87 -6.65
N LEU A 190 -13.63 10.16 -7.73
CA LEU A 190 -14.58 9.26 -8.40
C LEU A 190 -14.94 8.03 -7.56
N PHE A 191 -13.97 7.46 -6.84
CA PHE A 191 -14.18 6.35 -5.93
C PHE A 191 -15.16 6.72 -4.81
N LEU A 192 -14.99 7.89 -4.18
CA LEU A 192 -15.91 8.42 -3.17
C LEU A 192 -17.33 8.56 -3.73
N GLU A 193 -17.46 9.14 -4.92
CA GLU A 193 -18.76 9.32 -5.60
C GLU A 193 -19.45 8.00 -5.93
N LYS A 194 -18.73 6.99 -6.44
CA LYS A 194 -19.33 5.67 -6.73
C LYS A 194 -19.66 4.86 -5.47
N CYS A 195 -18.85 4.98 -4.42
CA CYS A 195 -19.10 4.34 -3.14
C CYS A 195 -20.12 5.08 -2.27
N GLN A 196 -20.60 6.25 -2.72
CA GLN A 196 -21.51 7.15 -2.00
C GLN A 196 -20.94 7.61 -0.65
N ILE A 197 -19.61 7.71 -0.54
CA ILE A 197 -18.91 8.22 0.63
C ILE A 197 -18.96 9.75 0.59
N PRO A 198 -19.53 10.44 1.59
CA PRO A 198 -19.48 11.90 1.67
C PRO A 198 -18.03 12.37 1.67
N ARG A 199 -17.69 13.42 0.90
CA ARG A 199 -16.30 13.93 0.86
C ARG A 199 -15.83 14.43 2.24
N SER A 200 -16.74 14.90 3.08
CA SER A 200 -16.51 15.24 4.50
C SER A 200 -16.16 14.03 5.39
N HIS A 201 -16.39 12.80 4.93
CA HIS A 201 -15.96 11.54 5.56
C HIS A 201 -14.71 10.94 4.85
N CYS A 202 -14.05 11.73 3.99
CA CYS A 202 -12.74 11.42 3.44
C CYS A 202 -11.69 12.34 4.09
N TRP A 203 -10.77 11.72 4.84
CA TRP A 203 -9.60 12.39 5.40
C TRP A 203 -8.39 12.17 4.48
N VAL A 204 -7.66 13.23 4.17
CA VAL A 204 -6.48 13.19 3.28
C VAL A 204 -5.24 13.72 4.02
N TYR A 205 -4.11 13.04 3.85
CA TYR A 205 -2.82 13.51 4.37
C TYR A 205 -1.67 13.21 3.42
N ASP A 206 -0.83 14.22 3.19
CA ASP A 206 0.49 14.06 2.60
C ASP A 206 1.42 15.12 3.23
N PRO A 207 2.61 14.73 3.72
CA PRO A 207 3.57 15.67 4.30
C PRO A 207 4.16 16.66 3.28
N LEU A 208 3.91 16.47 1.98
CA LEU A 208 4.38 17.32 0.88
C LEU A 208 3.30 18.29 0.35
N PHE A 209 2.09 18.32 0.94
CA PHE A 209 1.05 19.25 0.50
C PHE A 209 1.44 20.71 0.74
N SER A 210 1.36 21.52 -0.33
CA SER A 210 1.49 22.97 -0.25
C SER A 210 0.19 23.65 0.24
N GLN A 211 0.27 24.89 0.72
CA GLN A 211 -0.92 25.67 1.12
C GLN A 211 -1.97 25.81 -0.01
N LEU A 212 -1.50 25.87 -1.26
CA LEU A 212 -2.34 25.82 -2.46
C LEU A 212 -3.15 24.53 -2.54
N GLU A 213 -2.49 23.39 -2.33
CA GLU A 213 -3.10 22.07 -2.41
C GLU A 213 -4.08 21.84 -1.26
N ILE A 214 -3.75 22.30 -0.05
CA ILE A 214 -4.66 22.29 1.11
C ILE A 214 -5.92 23.13 0.83
N ALA A 215 -5.78 24.30 0.20
CA ALA A 215 -6.92 25.13 -0.22
C ALA A 215 -7.78 24.47 -1.32
N VAL A 216 -7.14 23.80 -2.28
CA VAL A 216 -7.83 23.05 -3.34
C VAL A 216 -8.59 21.84 -2.77
N LEU A 217 -7.98 21.06 -1.87
CA LEU A 217 -8.63 19.94 -1.18
C LEU A 217 -9.83 20.40 -0.34
N SER A 218 -9.66 21.51 0.38
CA SER A 218 -10.76 22.16 1.12
C SER A 218 -11.90 22.59 0.19
N THR A 219 -11.58 23.14 -0.98
CA THR A 219 -12.56 23.54 -2.02
C THR A 219 -13.27 22.33 -2.64
N LEU A 220 -12.58 21.19 -2.75
CA LEU A 220 -13.15 19.92 -3.19
C LEU A 220 -14.02 19.26 -2.11
N GLY A 221 -13.96 19.72 -0.86
CA GLY A 221 -14.79 19.26 0.26
C GLY A 221 -14.26 18.00 0.97
N VAL A 222 -12.97 17.67 0.82
CA VAL A 222 -12.31 16.60 1.59
C VAL A 222 -11.55 17.19 2.78
N VAL A 223 -11.41 16.42 3.87
CA VAL A 223 -10.84 16.92 5.13
C VAL A 223 -9.33 16.70 5.16
N VAL A 224 -8.55 17.76 5.06
CA VAL A 224 -7.09 17.68 5.22
C VAL A 224 -6.75 17.45 6.70
N LEU A 225 -5.91 16.46 6.98
CA LEU A 225 -5.38 16.23 8.33
C LEU A 225 -4.20 17.18 8.63
N SER A 226 -4.18 17.74 9.84
CA SER A 226 -3.13 18.64 10.32
C SER A 226 -1.89 17.94 10.89
N GLU A 227 -2.00 16.63 11.16
CA GLU A 227 -1.00 15.85 11.89
C GLU A 227 -0.51 14.66 11.07
N ASN A 228 0.79 14.40 11.14
CA ASN A 228 1.38 13.18 10.57
C ASN A 228 1.08 11.99 11.49
N GLU A 229 0.10 11.18 11.13
CA GLU A 229 -0.23 9.96 11.89
C GLU A 229 0.76 8.80 11.67
N GLU A 230 1.75 8.94 10.79
CA GLU A 230 2.64 7.85 10.37
C GLU A 230 1.87 6.59 9.88
N GLY A 231 0.64 6.76 9.37
CA GLY A 231 -0.27 5.66 9.01
C GLY A 231 -0.99 4.98 10.19
N LYS A 232 -0.75 5.40 11.44
CA LYS A 232 -1.25 4.79 12.69
C LYS A 232 -2.70 5.20 13.03
N ARG A 233 -3.57 5.30 12.02
CA ARG A 233 -5.02 5.57 12.18
C ARG A 233 -5.76 4.28 12.53
N SER A 234 -6.59 4.34 13.58
CA SER A 234 -7.52 3.25 13.90
C SER A 234 -8.83 3.43 13.12
N VAL A 235 -9.51 2.31 12.82
CA VAL A 235 -10.89 2.31 12.32
C VAL A 235 -11.93 2.69 13.38
N TYR A 236 -11.59 2.67 14.67
CA TYR A 236 -12.50 2.98 15.79
C TYR A 236 -13.84 2.21 15.75
N GLY A 237 -13.83 0.98 15.25
CA GLY A 237 -15.02 0.12 15.12
C GLY A 237 -15.87 0.35 13.86
N GLU A 238 -15.44 1.23 12.95
CA GLU A 238 -16.26 1.70 11.81
C GLU A 238 -15.71 1.22 10.45
N PRO A 239 -16.57 0.83 9.48
CA PRO A 239 -16.13 0.43 8.13
C PRO A 239 -15.29 1.53 7.44
N THR A 240 -14.03 1.23 7.15
CA THR A 240 -13.07 2.25 6.68
C THR A 240 -12.23 1.75 5.50
N VAL A 241 -12.18 2.55 4.43
CA VAL A 241 -11.31 2.33 3.27
C VAL A 241 -10.05 3.18 3.38
N PHE A 242 -8.88 2.55 3.30
CA PHE A 242 -7.60 3.23 3.25
C PHE A 242 -7.08 3.30 1.80
N TYR A 243 -6.84 4.51 1.29
CA TYR A 243 -6.36 4.75 -0.08
C TYR A 243 -4.90 5.23 -0.02
N MET A 244 -3.96 4.38 -0.43
CA MET A 244 -2.53 4.50 -0.06
C MET A 244 -1.58 4.26 -1.24
N LEU A 245 -2.01 4.59 -2.47
CA LEU A 245 -1.23 4.32 -3.68
C LEU A 245 0.21 4.83 -3.57
N HIS A 246 1.17 3.97 -3.88
CA HIS A 246 2.62 4.23 -3.83
C HIS A 246 3.16 4.71 -2.47
N CYS A 247 2.37 4.60 -1.39
CA CYS A 247 2.89 4.76 -0.02
C CYS A 247 4.03 3.79 0.26
N GLY A 248 5.01 4.22 1.04
CA GLY A 248 6.09 3.36 1.50
C GLY A 248 5.61 2.23 2.42
N THR A 249 6.35 1.12 2.41
CA THR A 249 5.94 -0.14 3.09
C THR A 249 5.63 0.04 4.59
N ALA A 250 6.34 0.97 5.25
CA ALA A 250 6.14 1.30 6.66
C ALA A 250 4.72 1.80 6.99
N LEU A 251 4.07 2.55 6.09
CA LEU A 251 2.71 3.07 6.32
C LEU A 251 1.68 1.92 6.40
N TYR A 252 1.82 0.90 5.56
CA TYR A 252 0.97 -0.31 5.60
C TYR A 252 1.21 -1.12 6.88
N ASN A 253 2.48 -1.29 7.26
CA ASN A 253 2.85 -2.03 8.47
C ASN A 253 2.35 -1.34 9.75
N ASN A 254 2.43 -0.01 9.81
CA ASN A 254 1.89 0.81 10.90
C ASN A 254 0.36 0.77 10.95
N LEU A 255 -0.31 0.83 9.80
CA LEU A 255 -1.77 0.74 9.71
C LEU A 255 -2.29 -0.64 10.17
N LEU A 256 -1.62 -1.71 9.76
CA LEU A 256 -1.94 -3.08 10.20
C LEU A 256 -1.72 -3.24 11.70
N TRP A 257 -0.57 -2.79 12.24
CA TRP A 257 -0.29 -2.78 13.68
C TRP A 257 -1.40 -2.09 14.48
N ARG A 258 -1.78 -0.87 14.08
CA ARG A 258 -2.77 -0.07 14.80
C ARG A 258 -4.14 -0.75 14.90
N ASN A 259 -4.45 -1.61 13.93
CA ASN A 259 -5.73 -2.29 13.79
C ASN A 259 -5.59 -3.81 13.96
N TRP A 260 -4.58 -4.28 14.70
CA TRP A 260 -4.19 -5.69 14.75
C TRP A 260 -5.12 -6.59 15.59
N SER A 261 -6.35 -6.75 15.13
CA SER A 261 -7.34 -7.68 15.65
C SER A 261 -8.26 -8.17 14.54
N ILE A 262 -8.91 -9.32 14.75
CA ILE A 262 -9.93 -9.85 13.82
C ILE A 262 -11.06 -8.83 13.63
N ASP A 263 -11.49 -8.18 14.71
CA ASP A 263 -12.58 -7.21 14.71
C ASP A 263 -12.25 -5.94 13.91
N ALA A 264 -11.04 -5.39 14.06
CA ALA A 264 -10.65 -4.16 13.38
C ALA A 264 -10.28 -4.42 11.91
N LEU A 265 -9.45 -5.42 11.60
CA LEU A 265 -9.08 -5.76 10.23
C LEU A 265 -10.30 -6.14 9.38
N SER A 266 -11.30 -6.85 9.93
CA SER A 266 -12.51 -7.22 9.18
C SER A 266 -13.38 -6.02 8.76
N LYS A 267 -13.16 -4.84 9.34
CA LYS A 267 -13.79 -3.54 8.98
C LYS A 267 -12.93 -2.69 8.03
N MET A 268 -11.79 -3.21 7.58
CA MET A 268 -10.87 -2.51 6.68
C MET A 268 -10.95 -3.01 5.24
N VAL A 269 -10.81 -2.08 4.32
CA VAL A 269 -10.41 -2.30 2.93
C VAL A 269 -9.22 -1.39 2.63
N ILE A 270 -8.21 -1.87 1.89
CA ILE A 270 -7.06 -1.06 1.49
C ILE A 270 -6.95 -1.06 -0.04
N VAL A 271 -6.95 0.12 -0.65
CA VAL A 271 -6.62 0.33 -2.07
C VAL A 271 -5.20 0.88 -2.12
N GLY A 272 -4.23 0.05 -2.53
CA GLY A 272 -2.81 0.31 -2.31
C GLY A 272 -1.89 -0.69 -3.00
N ASN A 273 -0.60 -0.63 -2.69
CA ASN A 273 0.44 -1.50 -3.24
C ASN A 273 0.17 -2.97 -2.90
N SER A 274 0.40 -3.86 -3.86
CA SER A 274 0.23 -5.31 -3.75
C SER A 274 1.05 -5.88 -2.62
N PHE A 275 0.41 -6.52 -1.63
CA PHE A 275 1.14 -7.20 -0.56
C PHE A 275 1.97 -8.36 -1.11
N ARG A 276 1.51 -9.05 -2.17
CA ARG A 276 2.32 -10.00 -2.95
C ARG A 276 3.50 -9.34 -3.65
N GLY A 277 3.29 -8.18 -4.29
CA GLY A 277 4.36 -7.40 -4.90
C GLY A 277 5.43 -6.97 -3.89
N LEU A 278 5.03 -6.64 -2.66
CA LEU A 278 5.95 -6.36 -1.54
C LEU A 278 6.70 -7.62 -1.08
N GLU A 279 6.03 -8.77 -0.98
CA GLU A 279 6.65 -10.07 -0.68
C GLU A 279 7.66 -10.53 -1.76
N GLU A 280 7.40 -10.22 -3.03
CA GLU A 280 8.27 -10.57 -4.17
C GLU A 280 9.47 -9.61 -4.30
N LYS A 281 9.31 -8.33 -3.96
CA LYS A 281 10.39 -7.32 -4.03
C LYS A 281 11.34 -7.37 -2.83
N LEU A 282 10.81 -7.59 -1.62
CA LEU A 282 11.59 -7.53 -0.39
C LEU A 282 12.13 -8.91 0.00
N LEU A 283 13.43 -8.98 0.31
CA LEU A 283 14.01 -10.20 0.87
C LEU A 283 13.22 -10.61 2.12
N THR A 284 12.85 -11.89 2.24
CA THR A 284 12.01 -12.40 3.34
C THR A 284 12.52 -12.01 4.74
N ARG A 285 13.84 -11.96 4.92
CA ARG A 285 14.50 -11.51 6.17
C ARG A 285 14.27 -10.03 6.51
N ILE A 286 14.12 -9.17 5.50
CA ILE A 286 13.86 -7.72 5.64
C ILE A 286 12.38 -7.53 5.94
N LEU A 287 11.50 -8.15 5.15
CA LEU A 287 10.05 -8.11 5.38
C LEU A 287 9.69 -8.61 6.79
N GLN A 288 10.25 -9.74 7.23
CA GLN A 288 9.98 -10.29 8.57
C GLN A 288 10.58 -9.47 9.72
N LYS A 289 11.67 -8.71 9.49
CA LYS A 289 12.28 -7.85 10.53
C LYS A 289 11.58 -6.49 10.65
N HIS A 290 11.40 -5.79 9.53
CA HIS A 290 10.96 -4.39 9.51
C HIS A 290 9.46 -4.24 9.24
N TYR A 291 8.86 -5.20 8.52
CA TYR A 291 7.45 -5.16 8.12
C TYR A 291 6.67 -6.40 8.62
N PRO A 292 6.79 -6.78 9.92
CA PRO A 292 6.28 -8.04 10.44
C PRO A 292 4.76 -8.17 10.34
N TYR A 293 4.00 -7.06 10.34
CA TYR A 293 2.54 -7.10 10.23
C TYR A 293 2.09 -7.42 8.80
N VAL A 294 2.81 -6.91 7.78
CA VAL A 294 2.62 -7.31 6.38
C VAL A 294 2.95 -8.80 6.22
N ALA A 295 4.11 -9.24 6.73
CA ALA A 295 4.53 -10.65 6.66
C ALA A 295 3.57 -11.63 7.37
N LYS A 296 2.93 -11.19 8.47
CA LYS A 296 1.99 -12.02 9.26
C LYS A 296 0.60 -12.07 8.64
N ILE A 297 0.12 -11.00 7.99
CA ILE A 297 -1.26 -10.94 7.45
C ILE A 297 -1.43 -11.65 6.09
N ALA A 298 -0.34 -12.05 5.44
CA ALA A 298 -0.30 -12.72 4.12
C ALA A 298 -1.37 -13.81 3.90
N LYS A 299 -1.69 -14.60 4.94
CA LYS A 299 -2.72 -15.66 4.89
C LYS A 299 -4.11 -15.20 5.31
N GLY A 300 -4.21 -14.10 6.05
CA GLY A 300 -5.46 -13.50 6.53
C GLY A 300 -6.15 -12.57 5.51
N VAL A 301 -5.40 -12.10 4.51
CA VAL A 301 -5.89 -11.16 3.49
C VAL A 301 -6.47 -11.88 2.26
N GLU A 302 -7.40 -11.22 1.57
CA GLU A 302 -7.66 -11.42 0.15
C GLU A 302 -7.24 -10.17 -0.63
N GLU A 303 -6.41 -10.39 -1.64
CA GLU A 303 -5.89 -9.35 -2.51
C GLU A 303 -6.42 -9.54 -3.94
N LEU A 304 -6.84 -8.46 -4.59
CA LEU A 304 -7.27 -8.43 -5.97
C LEU A 304 -6.63 -7.24 -6.71
N ALA A 305 -5.74 -7.54 -7.65
CA ALA A 305 -5.05 -6.54 -8.47
C ALA A 305 -6.03 -5.69 -9.31
N PHE A 306 -5.65 -4.43 -9.51
CA PHE A 306 -6.23 -3.55 -10.51
C PHE A 306 -5.95 -4.04 -11.94
N PRO A 307 -6.79 -3.67 -12.92
CA PRO A 307 -6.56 -4.00 -14.32
C PRO A 307 -5.26 -3.36 -14.84
N GLN A 308 -4.44 -4.14 -15.54
CA GLN A 308 -3.28 -3.61 -16.25
C GLN A 308 -3.73 -2.88 -17.53
N THR A 309 -3.18 -1.69 -17.75
CA THR A 309 -3.41 -0.85 -18.93
C THR A 309 -2.14 -0.07 -19.22
N SER A 310 -1.86 0.23 -20.50
CA SER A 310 -0.71 1.06 -20.87
C SER A 310 -0.90 2.53 -20.43
N GLN A 311 -2.12 3.07 -20.57
CA GLN A 311 -2.43 4.49 -20.37
C GLN A 311 -2.13 4.99 -18.95
N TYR A 312 -2.39 4.15 -17.95
CA TYR A 312 -2.24 4.49 -16.52
C TYR A 312 -1.22 3.59 -15.81
N THR A 313 -0.27 3.01 -16.56
CA THR A 313 0.79 2.13 -16.00
C THR A 313 1.47 2.83 -14.84
N ASP A 314 1.96 4.05 -15.04
CA ASP A 314 2.79 4.79 -14.07
C ASP A 314 1.98 5.44 -12.92
N VAL A 315 0.69 5.10 -12.80
CA VAL A 315 -0.25 5.68 -11.81
C VAL A 315 -0.88 4.63 -10.92
N PHE A 316 -1.16 3.45 -11.47
CA PHE A 316 -1.80 2.33 -10.78
C PHE A 316 -1.09 0.98 -11.03
N ASN A 317 0.19 1.00 -11.42
CA ASN A 317 1.06 -0.17 -11.32
C ASN A 317 1.05 -0.70 -9.88
N ASP A 318 1.27 -2.01 -9.74
CA ASP A 318 1.36 -2.68 -8.44
C ASP A 318 0.13 -2.48 -7.53
N THR A 319 -0.98 -1.96 -8.03
CA THR A 319 -2.14 -1.58 -7.22
C THR A 319 -3.12 -2.73 -7.07
N SER A 320 -3.60 -2.93 -5.84
CA SER A 320 -4.54 -3.98 -5.44
C SER A 320 -5.59 -3.46 -4.45
N VAL A 321 -6.76 -4.10 -4.46
CA VAL A 321 -7.74 -4.02 -3.37
C VAL A 321 -7.49 -5.17 -2.41
N HIS A 322 -7.22 -4.84 -1.15
CA HIS A 322 -7.05 -5.76 -0.05
C HIS A 322 -8.30 -5.70 0.83
N TRP A 323 -8.84 -6.85 1.21
CA TRP A 323 -9.86 -6.97 2.23
C TRP A 323 -9.56 -8.18 3.12
N PHE A 324 -10.10 -8.21 4.33
CA PHE A 324 -9.72 -9.19 5.34
C PHE A 324 -10.95 -10.06 5.72
N PRO A 325 -11.08 -11.28 5.15
CA PRO A 325 -12.22 -12.14 5.44
C PRO A 325 -12.13 -12.69 6.87
N VAL A 326 -13.16 -12.53 7.68
CA VAL A 326 -13.21 -13.05 9.07
C VAL A 326 -12.84 -14.53 9.12
N GLN A 327 -13.29 -15.32 8.15
CA GLN A 327 -13.01 -16.76 8.05
C GLN A 327 -11.52 -17.08 7.83
N LYS A 328 -10.75 -16.17 7.21
CA LYS A 328 -9.29 -16.31 7.09
C LYS A 328 -8.57 -15.80 8.34
N LEU A 329 -9.05 -14.69 8.92
CA LEU A 329 -8.47 -14.13 10.14
C LEU A 329 -8.58 -15.10 11.33
N THR A 330 -9.71 -15.82 11.45
CA THR A 330 -9.90 -16.87 12.47
C THR A 330 -9.10 -18.15 12.20
N GLN A 331 -8.47 -18.30 11.02
CA GLN A 331 -7.57 -19.41 10.69
C GLN A 331 -6.08 -19.07 10.97
N LEU A 332 -5.76 -17.84 11.37
CA LEU A 332 -4.40 -17.48 11.82
C LEU A 332 -4.17 -17.96 13.25
N SER A 333 -2.91 -18.28 13.58
CA SER A 333 -2.56 -18.78 14.92
C SER A 333 -2.74 -17.72 16.00
N THR A 334 -3.00 -18.13 17.24
CA THR A 334 -3.10 -17.24 18.40
C THR A 334 -1.85 -16.36 18.55
N ASP A 335 -0.66 -16.91 18.26
CA ASP A 335 0.63 -16.20 18.27
C ASP A 335 0.67 -15.00 17.30
N THR A 336 -0.14 -15.04 16.24
CA THR A 336 -0.28 -13.92 15.29
C THR A 336 -0.91 -12.72 15.99
N TRP A 337 -1.96 -12.94 16.80
CA TRP A 337 -2.71 -11.91 17.52
C TRP A 337 -2.13 -11.53 18.89
N ALA A 338 -1.21 -12.36 19.41
CA ALA A 338 -0.40 -12.06 20.58
C ALA A 338 0.71 -11.03 20.29
N PHE A 339 1.22 -10.98 19.06
CA PHE A 339 2.21 -10.01 18.60
C PHE A 339 1.60 -8.60 18.50
N ARG A 340 2.17 -7.64 19.23
CA ARG A 340 1.61 -6.28 19.45
C ARG A 340 2.67 -5.17 19.51
N GLU A 341 3.95 -5.54 19.41
CA GLU A 341 5.10 -4.67 19.43
C GLU A 341 4.96 -3.57 18.35
N GLU A 342 5.08 -2.29 18.75
CA GLU A 342 4.99 -1.17 17.81
C GLU A 342 6.16 -1.23 16.82
N PRO A 343 5.92 -1.07 15.51
CA PRO A 343 6.99 -1.05 14.52
C PRO A 343 8.02 0.04 14.80
N ASP A 344 9.25 -0.38 15.08
CA ASP A 344 10.40 0.51 15.08
C ASP A 344 11.31 0.23 13.87
N TYR A 345 11.87 1.32 13.35
CA TYR A 345 12.57 1.37 12.07
C TYR A 345 14.00 1.93 12.22
N GLN A 346 14.56 2.00 13.44
CA GLN A 346 15.94 2.45 13.68
C GLN A 346 16.99 1.76 12.78
N ASP A 347 16.84 0.45 12.57
CA ASP A 347 17.72 -0.38 11.73
C ASP A 347 17.33 -0.39 10.22
N CYS A 348 16.39 0.45 9.77
CA CYS A 348 15.83 0.38 8.41
C CYS A 348 16.50 1.41 7.48
N GLU A 349 17.43 0.95 6.65
CA GLU A 349 18.21 1.81 5.74
C GLU A 349 17.32 2.50 4.68
N ASP A 350 16.46 1.74 4.00
CA ASP A 350 15.52 2.21 2.96
C ASP A 350 14.12 2.54 3.54
N LEU A 351 14.05 3.47 4.50
CA LEU A 351 12.80 3.80 5.20
C LEU A 351 11.94 4.84 4.46
N GLU A 352 10.98 4.35 3.68
CA GLU A 352 10.04 5.15 2.87
C GLU A 352 8.90 5.84 3.67
N ILE A 353 9.21 6.50 4.80
CA ILE A 353 8.21 7.26 5.57
C ILE A 353 8.83 8.50 6.24
N ILE A 354 8.17 9.65 6.07
CA ILE A 354 8.47 10.85 6.87
C ILE A 354 7.87 10.65 8.27
N ARG A 355 8.74 10.60 9.28
CA ARG A 355 8.37 10.44 10.69
C ARG A 355 8.14 11.78 11.38
N ASN A 356 7.43 11.77 12.50
CA ASN A 356 7.44 12.92 13.41
C ASN A 356 8.83 13.09 14.03
N LYS A 357 9.20 14.33 14.33
CA LYS A 357 10.37 14.59 15.19
C LYS A 357 10.02 14.14 16.60
N THR A 358 10.77 13.19 17.14
CA THR A 358 10.84 13.02 18.58
C THR A 358 11.43 14.29 19.17
N GLU A 359 10.73 14.89 20.13
CA GLU A 359 11.38 15.84 21.04
C GLU A 359 12.38 15.05 21.88
N ASP A 360 13.68 15.32 21.71
CA ASP A 360 14.69 14.83 22.65
C ASP A 360 14.33 15.36 24.04
N PRO A 361 14.33 14.52 25.09
CA PRO A 361 14.10 14.99 26.45
C PRO A 361 15.21 15.99 26.79
N SER A 362 14.83 17.26 26.95
CA SER A 362 15.76 18.37 27.07
C SER A 362 16.77 18.13 28.19
N ALA A 363 18.05 18.25 27.84
CA ALA A 363 19.14 18.09 28.80
C ALA A 363 18.94 19.05 29.99
N PRO A 364 19.09 18.59 31.24
CA PRO A 364 18.79 19.42 32.40
C PRO A 364 19.72 20.64 32.45
N ASP A 365 19.14 21.81 32.69
CA ASP A 365 19.87 23.09 32.77
C ASP A 365 20.94 23.06 33.86
N LEU A 366 22.19 22.82 33.45
CA LEU A 366 23.38 22.96 34.29
C LEU A 366 23.75 24.45 34.42
N ASN A 367 22.90 25.22 35.10
CA ASN A 367 23.25 26.55 35.59
C ASN A 367 24.36 26.44 36.65
N PRO A 368 25.54 27.05 36.44
CA PRO A 368 26.55 27.20 37.48
C PRO A 368 26.12 28.28 38.49
N LEU A 369 26.49 28.08 39.75
CA LEU A 369 26.48 29.11 40.81
C LEU A 369 27.81 29.88 40.83
#